data_AF-A0A9P1W1T4-F1
#
_entry.id   AF-A0A9P1W1T4-F1
#
_cell.length_a   1.000
_cell.length_b   1.000
_cell.length_c   1.000
_cell.angle_alpha   90.00
_cell.angle_beta   90.00
_cell.angle_gamma   90.00
#
_symmetry.space_group_name_H-M   'P 1'
#
loop_
_entity.id
_entity.type
_entity.pdbx_description
1 polymer ?
#
loop_
_entity_poly.entity_id
_entity_poly.type
_entity_poly.pdbx_seq_one_letter_code
_entity_poly.pdbx_strand_id
1 'polypeptide(L)'
;MDAKALLLGSLCLAAPFADAATLDNALSACLAARLGAPHTAEGQLHLPLTLEARRSTGECGCTSALVRYRLLAMHANAKAQVLQEGLLDGRYEGARTLTLAADAQLAADSTLVVRLGCAVAE
;
A
#
# COMPACT_ATOMS: atom_id res chain seq x y z
N MET A 1 41.80 -9.15 40.40
CA MET A 1 41.88 -8.19 39.28
C MET A 1 40.90 -8.68 38.24
N ASP A 2 39.65 -8.28 38.38
CA ASP A 2 38.53 -8.74 37.57
C ASP A 2 38.30 -7.77 36.42
N ALA A 3 38.69 -8.19 35.21
CA ALA A 3 38.38 -7.46 33.98
C ALA A 3 37.06 -8.00 33.40
N LYS A 4 35.94 -7.39 33.78
CA LYS A 4 34.62 -7.67 33.19
C LYS A 4 34.38 -6.73 32.02
N ALA A 5 34.65 -7.22 30.81
CA ALA A 5 34.40 -6.50 29.56
C ALA A 5 32.89 -6.29 29.35
N LEU A 6 32.47 -5.03 29.25
CA LEU A 6 31.12 -4.64 28.91
C LEU A 6 30.97 -4.61 27.37
N LEU A 7 30.30 -5.62 26.83
CA LEU A 7 29.81 -5.64 25.45
C LEU A 7 28.65 -4.64 25.32
N LEU A 8 28.95 -3.48 24.75
CA LEU A 8 27.96 -2.52 24.25
C LEU A 8 27.36 -3.07 22.96
N GLY A 9 26.29 -3.86 23.07
CA GLY A 9 25.46 -4.26 21.95
C GLY A 9 24.72 -3.03 21.41
N SER A 10 25.13 -2.57 20.23
CA SER A 10 24.43 -1.52 19.49
C SER A 10 23.08 -2.06 19.04
N LEU A 11 22.02 -1.66 19.73
CA LEU A 11 20.64 -1.96 19.33
C LEU A 11 20.33 -1.13 18.09
N CYS A 12 20.39 -1.79 16.93
CA CYS A 12 19.80 -1.27 15.71
C CYS A 12 18.29 -1.21 15.96
N LEU A 13 17.80 -0.03 16.35
CA LEU A 13 16.37 0.26 16.46
C LEU A 13 15.81 0.20 15.04
N ALA A 14 15.32 -0.97 14.64
CA ALA A 14 14.41 -1.04 13.51
C ALA A 14 13.20 -0.19 13.89
N ALA A 15 13.08 0.97 13.25
CA ALA A 15 11.89 1.80 13.40
C ALA A 15 10.68 0.90 13.09
N PRO A 16 9.69 0.77 13.99
CA PRO A 16 8.49 0.06 13.68
C PRO A 16 7.84 0.80 12.51
N PHE A 17 7.80 0.18 11.33
CA PHE A 17 6.84 0.58 10.32
C PHE A 17 5.48 0.34 10.99
N ALA A 18 4.89 1.43 11.53
CA ALA A 18 3.54 1.45 12.05
C ALA A 18 2.65 0.73 11.04
N ASP A 19 1.78 -0.19 11.48
CA ASP A 19 0.78 -0.91 10.69
C ASP A 19 0.51 -0.31 9.29
N ALA A 20 1.20 -0.81 8.27
CA ALA A 20 1.97 0.06 7.37
C ALA A 20 1.34 0.53 6.06
N ALA A 21 0.06 0.26 5.84
CA ALA A 21 -0.75 0.96 4.85
C ALA A 21 -2.23 0.72 5.17
N THR A 22 -3.06 1.75 4.99
CA THR A 22 -4.52 1.61 5.11
C THR A 22 -5.16 1.44 3.73
N LEU A 23 -6.31 0.78 3.68
CA LEU A 23 -7.07 0.54 2.46
C LEU A 23 -8.41 1.29 2.52
N ASP A 24 -8.63 2.15 1.54
CA ASP A 24 -9.89 2.84 1.28
C ASP A 24 -10.48 2.26 -0.03
N ASN A 25 -11.50 1.41 0.09
CA ASN A 25 -12.04 0.64 -1.02
C ASN A 25 -13.52 0.97 -1.26
N ALA A 26 -13.75 1.90 -2.20
CA ALA A 26 -15.10 2.30 -2.62
C ALA A 26 -15.88 1.18 -3.32
N LEU A 27 -15.21 0.08 -3.70
CA LEU A 27 -15.80 -1.07 -4.39
C LEU A 27 -15.95 -2.30 -3.48
N SER A 28 -15.84 -2.15 -2.16
CA SER A 28 -15.77 -3.28 -1.21
C SER A 28 -16.93 -4.30 -1.28
N ALA A 29 -18.09 -3.89 -1.79
CA ALA A 29 -19.23 -4.79 -2.05
C ALA A 29 -18.98 -5.71 -3.27
N CYS A 30 -18.18 -5.28 -4.25
CA CYS A 30 -17.90 -6.00 -5.48
C CYS A 30 -16.50 -6.60 -5.56
N LEU A 31 -15.53 -5.97 -4.91
CA LEU A 31 -14.13 -6.34 -4.95
C LEU A 31 -13.57 -6.27 -3.53
N ALA A 32 -13.26 -7.42 -2.96
CA ALA A 32 -12.45 -7.49 -1.76
C ALA A 32 -10.99 -7.19 -2.10
N ALA A 33 -10.32 -6.51 -1.17
CA ALA A 33 -8.91 -6.20 -1.28
C ALA A 33 -8.26 -6.33 0.10
N ARG A 34 -7.05 -6.88 0.13
CA ARG A 34 -6.26 -7.04 1.36
C ARG A 34 -4.82 -6.63 1.08
N LEU A 35 -4.30 -5.75 1.92
CA LEU A 35 -2.90 -5.34 1.88
C LEU A 35 -2.03 -6.33 2.67
N GLY A 36 -0.83 -6.59 2.17
CA GLY A 36 0.24 -7.22 2.93
C GLY A 36 1.13 -6.17 3.59
N ALA A 37 2.18 -6.63 4.28
CA ALA A 37 3.18 -5.73 4.84
C ALA A 37 3.99 -5.07 3.70
N PRO A 38 4.14 -3.74 3.67
CA PRO A 38 5.06 -3.08 2.77
C PRO A 38 6.50 -3.51 3.09
N HIS A 39 7.32 -3.60 2.05
CA HIS A 39 8.72 -3.96 2.16
C HIS A 39 9.54 -3.19 1.12
N THR A 40 10.83 -3.01 1.40
CA THR A 40 11.76 -2.39 0.45
C THR A 40 12.54 -3.48 -0.27
N ALA A 41 12.61 -3.38 -1.59
CA ALA A 41 13.47 -4.22 -2.43
C ALA A 41 14.05 -3.35 -3.55
N GLU A 42 15.37 -3.44 -3.74
CA GLU A 42 16.10 -2.67 -4.76
C GLU A 42 15.90 -1.14 -4.62
N GLY A 43 15.80 -0.63 -3.39
CA GLY A 43 15.56 0.79 -3.10
C GLY A 43 14.11 1.26 -3.32
N GLN A 44 13.27 0.39 -3.89
CA GLN A 44 11.87 0.67 -4.14
C GLN A 44 11.02 0.16 -2.99
N LEU A 45 9.98 0.91 -2.67
CA LEU A 45 8.96 0.46 -1.73
C LEU A 45 7.93 -0.39 -2.49
N HIS A 46 7.56 -1.54 -1.94
CA HIS A 46 6.60 -2.47 -2.52
C HIS A 46 5.50 -2.80 -1.52
N LEU A 47 4.27 -3.00 -2.01
CA LEU A 47 3.12 -3.38 -1.21
C LEU A 47 2.38 -4.54 -1.85
N PRO A 48 2.36 -5.71 -1.19
CA PRO A 48 1.49 -6.79 -1.62
C PRO A 48 0.02 -6.39 -1.51
N LEU A 49 -0.76 -6.72 -2.53
CA LEU A 49 -2.20 -6.53 -2.63
C LEU A 49 -2.82 -7.84 -3.12
N THR A 50 -3.76 -8.40 -2.36
CA THR A 50 -4.62 -9.50 -2.83
C THR A 50 -5.98 -8.95 -3.21
N LEU A 51 -6.48 -9.34 -4.38
CA LEU A 51 -7.81 -9.01 -4.86
C LEU A 51 -8.69 -10.26 -4.95
N GLU A 52 -9.96 -10.11 -4.63
CA GLU A 52 -10.97 -11.15 -4.74
C GLU A 52 -12.27 -10.54 -5.28
N ALA A 53 -12.67 -10.94 -6.48
CA ALA A 53 -13.89 -10.48 -7.09
C ALA A 53 -15.08 -11.19 -6.40
N ARG A 54 -16.02 -10.40 -5.88
CA ARG A 54 -17.25 -10.93 -5.28
C ARG A 54 -18.41 -10.94 -6.26
N ARG A 55 -18.41 -9.96 -7.16
CA ARG A 55 -19.41 -9.74 -8.22
C ARG A 55 -18.84 -8.74 -9.23
N SER A 56 -19.58 -8.48 -10.30
CA SER A 56 -19.16 -7.50 -11.31
C SER A 56 -19.00 -6.11 -10.69
N THR A 57 -17.93 -5.38 -11.03
CA THR A 57 -17.76 -3.98 -10.63
C THR A 57 -18.87 -3.06 -11.18
N GLY A 58 -19.58 -3.49 -12.23
CA GLY A 58 -20.77 -2.81 -12.73
C GLY A 58 -21.91 -2.76 -11.70
N GLU A 59 -22.01 -3.75 -10.81
CA GLU A 59 -22.98 -3.72 -9.71
C GLU A 59 -22.61 -2.71 -8.61
N CYS A 60 -21.37 -2.22 -8.60
CA CYS A 60 -20.90 -1.11 -7.76
C CYS A 60 -20.92 0.24 -8.51
N GLY A 61 -21.55 0.31 -9.68
CA GLY A 61 -21.70 1.55 -10.46
C GLY A 61 -20.54 1.86 -11.41
N CYS A 62 -19.56 0.96 -11.57
CA CYS A 62 -18.49 1.20 -12.54
C CYS A 62 -18.97 0.92 -13.97
N THR A 63 -18.64 1.81 -14.91
CA THR A 63 -18.93 1.63 -16.35
C THR A 63 -18.06 0.56 -17.02
N SER A 64 -17.04 0.04 -16.33
CA SER A 64 -16.19 -1.04 -16.83
C SER A 64 -15.66 -1.93 -15.69
N ALA A 65 -15.01 -3.03 -16.08
CA ALA A 65 -14.27 -3.90 -15.17
C ALA A 65 -12.94 -3.30 -14.68
N LEU A 66 -12.54 -2.12 -15.17
CA LEU A 66 -11.29 -1.50 -14.77
C LEU A 66 -11.44 -0.78 -13.44
N VAL A 67 -10.51 -1.06 -12.53
CA VAL A 67 -10.43 -0.45 -11.20
C VAL A 67 -9.20 0.42 -11.16
N ARG A 68 -9.36 1.69 -10.81
CA ARG A 68 -8.23 2.58 -10.56
C ARG A 68 -7.77 2.39 -9.13
N TYR A 69 -6.46 2.27 -8.98
CA TYR A 69 -5.81 2.37 -7.68
C TYR A 69 -4.98 3.64 -7.60
N ARG A 70 -4.95 4.25 -6.42
CA ARG A 70 -4.02 5.32 -6.06
C ARG A 70 -3.31 4.92 -4.79
N LEU A 71 -1.99 5.01 -4.79
CA LEU A 71 -1.22 5.00 -3.57
C LEU A 71 -0.87 6.42 -3.18
N LEU A 72 -1.20 6.76 -1.93
CA LEU A 72 -0.96 8.05 -1.33
C LEU A 72 0.01 7.92 -0.16
N ALA A 73 0.97 8.83 -0.08
CA ALA A 73 1.64 9.18 1.16
C ALA A 73 0.89 10.33 1.81
N MET A 74 0.39 10.10 3.03
CA MET A 74 -0.26 11.11 3.86
C MET A 74 0.78 11.67 4.83
N HIS A 75 1.15 12.92 4.59
CA HIS A 75 2.12 13.64 5.42
C HIS A 75 1.45 14.26 6.65
N ALA A 76 2.23 14.55 7.70
CA ALA A 76 1.73 15.11 8.95
C ALA A 76 0.96 16.44 8.79
N ASN A 77 1.24 17.20 7.73
CA ASN A 77 0.52 18.44 7.37
C ASN A 77 -0.79 18.20 6.60
N ALA A 78 -1.30 16.96 6.61
CA ALA A 78 -2.49 16.50 5.90
C ALA A 78 -2.41 16.63 4.35
N LYS A 79 -1.23 16.90 3.78
CA LYS A 79 -1.05 16.84 2.33
C LYS A 79 -0.95 15.38 1.90
N ALA A 80 -1.72 15.03 0.88
CA ALA A 80 -1.61 13.76 0.18
C ALA A 80 -0.68 13.92 -1.02
N GLN A 81 0.34 13.07 -1.11
CA GLN A 81 1.18 12.93 -2.28
C GLN A 81 0.83 11.62 -2.98
N VAL A 82 0.52 11.68 -4.27
CA VAL A 82 0.37 10.47 -5.09
C VAL A 82 1.76 9.91 -5.35
N LEU A 83 2.01 8.70 -4.88
CA LEU A 83 3.26 7.99 -5.15
C LEU A 83 3.15 7.13 -6.41
N GLN A 84 1.96 6.53 -6.62
CA GLN A 84 1.64 5.79 -7.83
C GLN A 84 0.14 5.78 -8.11
N GLU A 85 -0.23 5.73 -9.38
CA GLU A 85 -1.60 5.51 -9.85
C GLU A 85 -1.58 4.52 -11.03
N GLY A 86 -2.61 3.70 -11.15
CA GLY A 86 -2.80 2.87 -12.33
C GLY A 86 -4.15 2.18 -12.36
N LEU A 87 -4.27 1.22 -13.28
CA LEU A 87 -5.48 0.43 -13.49
C LEU A 87 -5.21 -1.05 -13.16
N LEU A 88 -6.21 -1.70 -12.59
CA LEU A 88 -6.28 -3.13 -12.31
C LEU A 88 -7.50 -3.70 -13.04
N ASP A 89 -7.39 -4.92 -13.53
CA ASP A 89 -8.57 -5.67 -13.99
C ASP A 89 -9.35 -6.15 -12.75
N GLY A 90 -10.54 -5.59 -12.53
CA GLY A 90 -11.41 -5.95 -11.41
C GLY A 90 -12.00 -7.36 -11.49
N ARG A 91 -11.79 -8.08 -12.60
CA ARG A 91 -12.09 -9.52 -12.73
C ARG A 91 -10.95 -10.41 -12.27
N TYR A 92 -9.76 -9.83 -12.06
CA TYR A 92 -8.61 -10.60 -11.63
C TYR A 92 -8.72 -10.97 -10.15
N GLU A 93 -8.45 -12.24 -9.87
CA GLU A 93 -8.35 -12.78 -8.51
C GLU A 93 -6.92 -13.23 -8.25
N GLY A 94 -6.39 -12.89 -7.08
CA GLY A 94 -5.08 -13.33 -6.64
C GLY A 94 -4.18 -12.21 -6.11
N ALA A 95 -2.93 -12.57 -5.87
CA ALA A 95 -1.91 -11.68 -5.32
C ALA A 95 -1.20 -10.92 -6.42
N ARG A 96 -0.99 -9.62 -6.20
CA ARG A 96 -0.10 -8.77 -6.97
C ARG A 96 0.76 -7.94 -6.02
N THR A 97 1.89 -7.48 -6.52
CA THR A 97 2.72 -6.51 -5.82
C THR A 97 2.59 -5.17 -6.52
N LEU A 98 2.19 -4.15 -5.76
CA LEU A 98 2.27 -2.77 -6.21
C LEU A 98 3.66 -2.24 -5.87
N THR A 99 4.42 -1.78 -6.86
CA THR A 99 5.51 -0.85 -6.59
C THR A 99 4.87 0.44 -6.07
N LEU A 100 5.36 0.96 -4.96
CA LEU A 100 4.76 2.10 -4.29
C LEU A 100 5.46 3.40 -4.63
N ALA A 101 6.79 3.37 -4.66
CA ALA A 101 7.65 4.49 -5.00
C ALA A 101 8.97 3.96 -5.57
N ALA A 102 9.53 4.68 -6.53
CA ALA A 102 10.86 4.40 -7.06
C ALA A 102 11.97 4.62 -6.02
N ASP A 103 11.70 5.47 -5.02
CA ASP A 103 12.54 5.73 -3.87
C ASP A 103 11.69 5.65 -2.59
N ALA A 104 12.03 4.71 -1.70
CA ALA A 104 11.33 4.52 -0.43
C ALA A 104 11.36 5.77 0.48
N GLN A 105 12.33 6.68 0.31
CA GLN A 105 12.39 7.95 1.06
C GLN A 105 11.19 8.86 0.77
N LEU A 106 10.52 8.72 -0.38
CA LEU A 106 9.31 9.48 -0.69
C LEU A 106 8.12 9.15 0.23
N ALA A 107 8.17 7.99 0.88
CA ALA A 107 7.17 7.53 1.83
C ALA A 107 7.64 7.64 3.30
N ALA A 108 8.87 8.10 3.55
CA ALA A 108 9.40 8.23 4.90
C ALA A 108 8.51 9.15 5.74
N ASP A 109 8.29 8.76 6.99
CA ASP A 109 7.48 9.51 7.97
C ASP A 109 6.04 9.84 7.52
N SER A 110 5.51 9.08 6.56
CA SER A 110 4.15 9.24 6.04
C SER A 110 3.28 8.02 6.35
N THR A 111 1.96 8.24 6.43
CA THR A 111 1.00 7.14 6.44
C THR A 111 0.63 6.77 5.02
N LEU A 112 0.78 5.49 4.66
CA LEU A 112 0.42 5.00 3.34
C LEU A 112 -1.08 4.70 3.25
N VAL A 113 -1.71 5.11 2.15
CA VAL A 113 -3.13 4.83 1.87
C VAL A 113 -3.27 4.32 0.44
N VAL A 114 -3.88 3.16 0.28
CA VAL A 114 -4.33 2.65 -1.02
C VAL A 114 -5.80 2.98 -1.20
N ARG A 115 -6.14 3.73 -2.26
CA ARG A 115 -7.52 3.96 -2.67
C ARG A 115 -7.87 3.11 -3.87
N LEU A 116 -9.01 2.41 -3.81
CA LEU A 116 -9.59 1.67 -4.93
C LEU A 116 -10.94 2.26 -5.31
N GLY A 117 -11.17 2.42 -6.61
CA GLY A 117 -12.44 2.94 -7.16
C GLY A 117 -12.59 2.67 -8.64
N CYS A 118 -13.71 3.10 -9.23
CA CYS A 118 -13.93 2.98 -10.67
C CYS A 118 -12.83 3.72 -11.47
N ALA A 119 -12.46 3.15 -12.62
CA ALA A 119 -11.39 3.69 -13.48
C ALA A 119 -11.63 5.15 -13.87
N VAL A 120 -12.83 5.43 -14.39
CA VAL A 120 -13.39 6.75 -14.53
C VAL A 120 -14.32 6.97 -13.36
N ALA A 121 -14.10 8.05 -12.60
CA ALA A 121 -15.09 8.52 -11.64
C ALA A 121 -16.04 9.42 -12.42
N GLU A 122 -17.34 9.15 -12.36
CA GLU A 122 -18.37 10.13 -12.73
C GLU A 122 -18.44 11.25 -11.69
#